data_AF-A0A850YGD2-F1
#
_entry.id   AF-A0A850YGD2-F1
#
_cell.length_a   1.000
_cell.length_b   1.000
_cell.length_c   1.000
_cell.angle_alpha   90.00
_cell.angle_beta   90.00
_cell.angle_gamma   90.00
#
_symmetry.space_group_name_H-M   'P 1'
#
loop_
_entity.id
_entity.type
_entity.pdbx_description
1 polymer ?
#
loop_
_entity_poly.entity_id
_entity_poly.type
_entity_poly.pdbx_seq_one_letter_code
_entity_poly.pdbx_strand_id
1 'polypeptide(L)'
;TLGTQTDYRDGEAQTDPYSPEYVVCSGSVPEILALAALTWGRGLPAGQAEMEIIDRIREKRAWEAALPPMDSPSNIAKRLKMMEAMERKEWAYREEEIDKLQKVQMEVFKKLLQRREENQNKLEVLRLKNQWQNHQKAKEEKIRKIQHNCALMLRKLIAKRKNCMGKLERRDIIKEYNDFSSQVYAPLSRIGFFPDSSSDYYAAKNFYLNTFAGLCELEESLQHSVSQIKITAPKPKCTKSGYIRKSARLEAVLEQVHQ
;
A
#
# COMPACT_ATOMS: atom_id res chain seq x y z
N THR A 1 -7.26 -29.32 46.10
CA THR A 1 -6.48 -28.63 47.16
C THR A 1 -6.40 -27.17 46.78
N LEU A 2 -7.09 -26.30 47.53
CA LEU A 2 -7.04 -24.84 47.32
C LEU A 2 -5.69 -24.34 47.83
N GLY A 3 -4.80 -23.95 46.91
CA GLY A 3 -3.53 -23.32 47.27
C GLY A 3 -3.78 -21.87 47.66
N THR A 4 -3.45 -21.51 48.90
CA THR A 4 -3.45 -20.13 49.38
C THR A 4 -2.27 -19.40 48.73
N GLN A 5 -2.55 -18.49 47.80
CA GLN A 5 -1.55 -17.62 47.20
C GLN A 5 -1.40 -16.39 48.09
N THR A 6 -0.19 -16.09 48.56
CA THR A 6 0.09 -14.86 49.30
C THR A 6 0.06 -13.67 48.34
N ASP A 7 -0.55 -12.56 48.78
CA ASP A 7 -0.70 -11.33 47.97
C ASP A 7 0.65 -10.69 47.62
N TYR A 8 1.70 -10.99 48.39
CA TYR A 8 3.07 -10.52 48.15
C TYR A 8 3.91 -11.62 47.52
N ARG A 9 4.65 -11.29 46.46
CA ARG A 9 5.70 -12.15 45.90
C ARG A 9 6.91 -12.12 46.84
N ASP A 10 7.49 -13.27 47.14
CA ASP A 10 8.70 -13.40 47.98
C ASP A 10 9.87 -12.49 47.57
N GLY A 11 9.95 -12.07 46.30
CA GLY A 11 10.98 -11.16 45.83
C GLY A 11 10.90 -9.74 46.41
N GLU A 12 9.72 -9.29 46.85
CA GLU A 12 9.55 -7.96 47.48
C GLU A 12 10.00 -7.95 48.96
N ALA A 13 10.14 -9.13 49.58
CA ALA A 13 10.69 -9.30 50.92
C ALA A 13 12.22 -9.44 50.92
N GLN A 14 12.86 -9.51 49.76
CA GLN A 14 14.31 -9.68 49.62
C GLN A 14 15.02 -8.32 49.77
N THR A 15 15.48 -8.00 50.97
CA THR A 15 16.31 -6.84 51.25
C THR A 15 17.79 -7.12 50.96
N ASP A 16 18.56 -6.06 50.73
CA ASP A 16 20.01 -6.18 50.70
C ASP A 16 20.52 -6.76 52.04
N PRO A 17 21.55 -7.63 52.01
CA PRO A 17 22.12 -8.19 53.23
C PRO A 17 22.64 -7.06 54.14
N TYR A 18 22.29 -7.15 55.42
CA TYR A 18 22.68 -6.16 56.43
C TYR A 18 24.21 -6.07 56.56
N SER A 19 24.74 -4.85 56.42
CA SER A 19 26.15 -4.53 56.65
C SER A 19 26.34 -3.96 58.06
N PRO A 20 26.94 -4.70 59.01
CA PRO A 20 27.14 -4.23 60.37
C PRO A 20 28.22 -3.14 60.47
N GLU A 21 28.08 -2.27 61.46
CA GLU A 21 29.12 -1.31 61.84
C GLU A 21 30.33 -2.04 62.44
N TYR A 22 31.54 -1.57 62.14
CA TYR A 22 32.80 -2.18 62.60
C TYR A 22 33.64 -1.18 63.39
N VAL A 23 34.44 -1.69 64.33
CA VAL A 23 35.41 -0.89 65.11
C VAL A 23 36.82 -1.35 64.75
N VAL A 24 37.71 -0.40 64.44
CA VAL A 24 39.10 -0.68 64.05
C VAL A 24 40.03 -0.37 65.21
N CYS A 25 40.90 -1.33 65.58
CA CYS A 25 41.94 -1.12 66.58
C CYS A 25 43.00 -0.13 66.09
N SER A 26 43.41 0.79 66.97
CA SER A 26 44.42 1.81 66.70
C SER A 26 45.75 1.16 66.34
N GLY A 27 46.16 1.26 65.06
CA GLY A 27 47.45 0.74 64.57
C GLY A 27 47.36 -0.38 63.54
N SER A 28 46.18 -0.95 63.28
CA SER A 28 46.01 -1.97 62.22
C SER A 28 44.72 -1.75 61.42
N VAL A 29 44.84 -1.54 60.10
CA VAL A 29 43.68 -1.48 59.20
C VAL A 29 43.45 -2.86 58.57
N PRO A 30 42.34 -3.55 58.85
CA PRO A 30 42.08 -4.87 58.26
C PRO A 30 41.95 -4.82 56.74
N GLU A 31 42.46 -5.84 56.04
CA GLU A 31 42.50 -5.92 54.56
C GLU A 31 41.12 -5.91 53.93
N ILE A 32 40.15 -6.53 54.61
CA ILE A 32 38.77 -6.66 54.17
C ILE A 32 38.10 -5.28 54.01
N LEU A 33 38.54 -4.27 54.77
CA LEU A 33 37.98 -2.91 54.66
C LEU A 33 38.34 -2.19 53.37
N ALA A 34 39.36 -2.65 52.64
CA ALA A 34 39.64 -2.10 51.33
C ALA A 34 38.57 -2.47 50.28
N LEU A 35 37.83 -3.56 50.52
CA LEU A 35 36.68 -3.97 49.73
C LEU A 35 35.35 -3.40 50.26
N ALA A 36 35.36 -2.52 51.27
CA ALA A 36 34.14 -1.99 51.88
C ALA A 36 33.27 -1.17 50.91
N ALA A 37 33.81 -0.74 49.77
CA ALA A 37 33.04 -0.07 48.71
C ALA A 37 32.14 -1.03 47.92
N LEU A 38 32.36 -2.34 48.02
CA LEU A 38 31.60 -3.36 47.30
C LEU A 38 30.37 -3.76 48.11
N THR A 39 29.23 -3.83 47.44
CA THR A 39 27.94 -4.18 48.05
C THR A 39 27.29 -5.32 47.26
N TRP A 40 26.29 -5.98 47.86
CA TRP A 40 25.55 -7.05 47.19
C TRP A 40 24.92 -6.54 45.88
N GLY A 41 25.16 -7.24 44.77
CA GLY A 41 24.71 -6.81 43.45
C GLY A 41 25.55 -5.67 42.82
N ARG A 42 26.53 -5.14 43.54
CA ARG A 42 27.52 -4.14 43.06
C ARG A 42 28.94 -4.58 43.45
N GLY A 43 29.36 -5.72 42.92
CA GLY A 43 30.69 -6.31 43.15
C GLY A 43 30.61 -7.69 43.80
N LEU A 44 29.82 -7.83 44.86
CA LEU A 44 29.65 -9.12 45.53
C LEU A 44 28.61 -10.01 44.81
N PRO A 45 28.84 -11.34 44.70
CA PRO A 45 29.94 -12.11 45.30
C PRO A 45 31.28 -11.91 44.62
N ALA A 46 32.34 -11.95 45.42
CA ALA A 46 33.67 -11.53 44.99
C ALA A 46 34.23 -12.34 43.82
N GLY A 47 34.61 -11.62 42.76
CA GLY A 47 35.22 -12.18 41.55
C GLY A 47 36.74 -12.10 41.54
N GLN A 48 37.34 -12.48 40.40
CA GLN A 48 38.80 -12.46 40.20
C GLN A 48 39.40 -11.04 40.37
N ALA A 49 38.74 -10.01 39.84
CA ALA A 49 39.22 -8.62 39.96
C ALA A 49 39.29 -8.15 41.42
N GLU A 50 38.40 -8.63 42.28
CA GLU A 50 38.38 -8.25 43.70
C GLU A 50 39.47 -8.97 44.50
N MET A 51 39.72 -10.24 44.16
CA MET A 51 40.88 -10.97 44.69
C MET A 51 42.20 -10.29 44.26
N GLU A 52 42.32 -9.86 43.01
CA GLU A 52 43.47 -9.09 42.53
C GLU A 52 43.64 -7.75 43.27
N ILE A 53 42.56 -7.06 43.66
CA ILE A 53 42.64 -5.88 44.52
C ILE A 53 43.25 -6.23 45.89
N ILE A 54 42.79 -7.31 46.52
CA ILE A 54 43.31 -7.75 47.83
C ILE A 54 44.80 -8.11 47.73
N ASP A 55 45.17 -8.89 46.71
CA ASP A 55 46.56 -9.34 46.54
C ASP A 55 47.49 -8.14 46.32
N ARG A 56 47.08 -7.14 45.53
CA ARG A 56 47.83 -5.88 45.38
C ARG A 56 47.99 -5.12 46.70
N ILE A 57 46.96 -5.09 47.55
CA ILE A 57 47.04 -4.43 48.85
C ILE A 57 48.02 -5.15 49.76
N ARG A 58 48.07 -6.49 49.72
CA ARG A 58 49.04 -7.29 50.47
C ARG A 58 50.46 -7.03 49.98
N GLU A 59 50.67 -7.04 48.68
CA GLU A 59 51.96 -6.72 48.06
C GLU A 59 52.43 -5.31 48.45
N LYS A 60 51.52 -4.33 48.44
CA LYS A 60 51.80 -2.97 48.87
C LYS A 60 52.21 -2.88 50.34
N ARG A 61 51.48 -3.55 51.24
CA ARG A 61 51.81 -3.60 52.68
C ARG A 61 53.16 -4.28 52.94
N ALA A 62 53.41 -5.41 52.26
CA ALA A 62 54.68 -6.12 52.36
C ALA A 62 55.85 -5.26 51.85
N TRP A 63 55.63 -4.53 50.76
CA TRP A 63 56.60 -3.56 50.24
C TRP A 63 56.83 -2.38 51.19
N GLU A 64 55.76 -1.80 51.77
CA GLU A 64 55.85 -0.71 52.76
C GLU A 64 56.66 -1.14 54.00
N ALA A 65 56.46 -2.37 54.46
CA ALA A 65 57.22 -2.97 55.56
C ALA A 65 58.70 -3.22 55.20
N ALA A 66 59.01 -3.46 53.92
CA ALA A 66 60.36 -3.68 53.42
C ALA A 66 61.16 -2.38 53.17
N LEU A 67 60.55 -1.21 53.39
CA LEU A 67 61.22 0.07 53.14
C LEU A 67 62.33 0.38 54.16
N PRO A 68 63.44 1.02 53.74
CA PRO A 68 64.51 1.40 54.65
C PRO A 68 64.02 2.42 55.70
N PRO A 69 64.62 2.42 56.91
CA PRO A 69 64.36 3.42 57.94
C PRO A 69 64.95 4.80 57.55
N MET A 70 64.41 5.87 58.15
CA MET A 70 64.67 7.27 57.77
C MET A 70 65.90 7.89 58.45
N ASP A 71 66.86 7.08 58.88
CA ASP A 71 67.94 7.53 59.78
C ASP A 71 69.13 8.21 59.06
N SER A 72 69.36 7.91 57.77
CA SER A 72 70.52 8.37 56.99
C SER A 72 70.10 8.95 55.64
N PRO A 73 70.76 10.02 55.13
CA PRO A 73 70.45 10.59 53.81
C PRO A 73 70.55 9.57 52.67
N SER A 74 71.43 8.57 52.80
CA SER A 74 71.56 7.47 51.84
C SER A 74 70.35 6.53 51.84
N ASN A 75 69.77 6.24 53.01
CA ASN A 75 68.56 5.42 53.15
C ASN A 75 67.32 6.17 52.66
N ILE A 76 67.25 7.47 52.92
CA ILE A 76 66.18 8.34 52.39
C ILE A 76 66.20 8.34 50.86
N ALA A 77 67.37 8.50 50.24
CA ALA A 77 67.50 8.45 48.78
C ALA A 77 67.09 7.09 48.19
N LYS A 78 67.42 5.98 48.86
CA LYS A 78 66.98 4.64 48.46
C LYS A 78 65.46 4.49 48.58
N ARG A 79 64.87 4.97 49.68
CA ARG A 79 63.42 4.94 49.90
C ARG A 79 62.68 5.71 48.81
N LEU A 80 63.12 6.93 48.46
CA LEU A 80 62.50 7.74 47.39
C LEU A 80 62.52 7.00 46.05
N LYS A 81 63.65 6.40 45.66
CA LYS A 81 63.75 5.60 44.43
C LYS A 81 62.80 4.41 44.43
N MET A 82 62.65 3.72 45.57
CA MET A 82 61.72 2.61 45.71
C MET A 82 60.26 3.10 45.62
N MET A 83 59.92 4.25 46.21
CA MET A 83 58.58 4.84 46.12
C MET A 83 58.22 5.22 44.69
N GLU A 84 59.09 5.97 43.99
CA GLU A 84 58.84 6.32 42.59
C GLU A 84 58.71 5.08 41.69
N ALA A 85 59.50 4.03 41.95
CA ALA A 85 59.41 2.79 41.19
C ALA A 85 58.07 2.08 41.40
N MET A 86 57.56 2.07 42.63
CA MET A 86 56.23 1.51 42.92
C MET A 86 55.10 2.37 42.38
N GLU A 87 55.19 3.68 42.48
CA GLU A 87 54.21 4.59 41.88
C GLU A 87 54.11 4.33 40.38
N ARG A 88 55.22 4.26 39.65
CA ARG A 88 55.21 3.94 38.21
C ARG A 88 54.52 2.61 37.90
N LYS A 89 54.73 1.58 38.73
CA LYS A 89 54.05 0.30 38.59
C LYS A 89 52.54 0.44 38.82
N GLU A 90 52.12 1.12 39.89
CA GLU A 90 50.70 1.38 40.17
C GLU A 90 50.03 2.19 39.04
N TRP A 91 50.73 3.18 38.48
CA TRP A 91 50.27 3.95 37.32
C TRP A 91 50.10 3.08 36.07
N ALA A 92 51.07 2.21 35.77
CA ALA A 92 50.98 1.29 34.64
C ALA A 92 49.78 0.33 34.77
N TYR A 93 49.52 -0.21 35.96
CA TYR A 93 48.34 -1.05 36.19
C TYR A 93 47.02 -0.30 35.96
N ARG A 94 46.91 0.94 36.47
CA ARG A 94 45.71 1.77 36.23
C ARG A 94 45.52 2.08 34.75
N GLU A 95 46.61 2.38 34.04
CA GLU A 95 46.59 2.64 32.61
C GLU A 95 46.12 1.41 31.83
N GLU A 96 46.60 0.22 32.17
CA GLU A 96 46.12 -1.04 31.58
C GLU A 96 44.63 -1.31 31.83
N GLU A 97 44.12 -1.02 33.04
CA GLU A 97 42.69 -1.14 33.37
C GLU A 97 41.84 -0.17 32.53
N ILE A 98 42.29 1.09 32.42
CA ILE A 98 41.62 2.11 31.59
C ILE A 98 41.62 1.67 30.13
N ASP A 99 42.74 1.19 29.61
CA ASP A 99 42.87 0.70 28.23
C ASP A 99 41.93 -0.46 27.94
N LYS A 100 41.78 -1.41 28.87
CA LYS A 100 40.81 -2.53 28.73
C LYS A 100 39.39 -1.99 28.62
N LEU A 101 38.99 -1.06 29.49
CA LEU A 101 37.66 -0.45 29.46
C LEU A 101 37.43 0.34 28.16
N GLN A 102 38.41 1.13 27.73
CA GLN A 102 38.33 1.88 26.49
C GLN A 102 38.20 0.96 25.27
N LYS A 103 38.93 -0.16 25.22
CA LYS A 103 38.80 -1.15 24.14
C LYS A 103 37.37 -1.69 24.04
N VAL A 104 36.76 -2.07 25.18
CA VAL A 104 35.37 -2.54 25.22
C VAL A 104 34.39 -1.46 24.74
N GLN A 105 34.56 -0.23 25.22
CA GLN A 105 33.72 0.89 24.77
C GLN A 105 33.86 1.14 23.27
N MET A 106 35.08 1.11 22.73
CA MET A 106 35.35 1.28 21.31
C MET A 106 34.72 0.18 20.45
N GLU A 107 34.71 -1.07 20.92
CA GLU A 107 34.00 -2.15 20.23
C GLU A 107 32.49 -1.91 20.18
N VAL A 108 31.89 -1.43 21.27
CA VAL A 108 30.47 -1.06 21.30
C VAL A 108 30.21 0.08 20.32
N PHE A 109 31.05 1.13 20.31
CA PHE A 109 30.90 2.24 19.37
C PHE A 109 31.00 1.81 17.92
N LYS A 110 31.95 0.93 17.57
CA LYS A 110 32.06 0.36 16.22
C LYS A 110 30.77 -0.34 15.79
N LYS A 111 30.21 -1.18 16.67
CA LYS A 111 28.93 -1.88 16.40
C LYS A 111 27.78 -0.89 16.20
N LEU A 112 27.72 0.19 16.98
CA LEU A 112 26.70 1.23 16.83
C LEU A 112 26.83 2.00 15.51
N LEU A 113 28.07 2.33 15.11
CA LEU A 113 28.34 2.99 13.83
C LEU A 113 27.93 2.10 12.64
N GLN A 114 28.28 0.82 12.67
CA GLN A 114 27.86 -0.14 11.65
C GLN A 114 26.34 -0.20 11.52
N ARG A 115 25.61 -0.29 12.64
CA ARG A 115 24.14 -0.29 12.63
C ARG A 115 23.56 1.00 12.05
N ARG A 116 24.16 2.15 12.38
CA ARG A 116 23.74 3.44 11.82
C ARG A 116 23.93 3.48 10.31
N GLU A 117 25.09 3.04 9.83
CA GLU A 117 25.44 3.02 8.41
C GLU A 117 24.53 2.05 7.64
N GLU A 118 24.30 0.84 8.15
CA GLU A 118 23.35 -0.11 7.57
C GLU A 118 21.94 0.47 7.44
N ASN A 119 21.47 1.20 8.47
CA ASN A 119 20.16 1.83 8.44
C ASN A 119 20.10 2.96 7.40
N GLN A 120 21.15 3.77 7.28
CA GLN A 120 21.26 4.80 6.25
C GLN A 120 21.27 4.19 4.85
N ASN A 121 22.07 3.15 4.63
CA ASN A 121 22.15 2.42 3.36
C ASN A 121 20.80 1.82 2.96
N LYS A 122 20.06 1.24 3.90
CA LYS A 122 18.69 0.74 3.64
C LYS A 122 17.76 1.86 3.14
N LEU A 123 17.78 3.03 3.78
CA LEU A 123 16.97 4.18 3.36
C LEU A 123 17.41 4.73 1.99
N GLU A 124 18.70 4.77 1.71
CA GLU A 124 19.24 5.18 0.42
C GLU A 124 18.83 4.24 -0.71
N VAL A 125 18.94 2.92 -0.50
CA VAL A 125 18.48 1.92 -1.45
C VAL A 125 16.99 2.08 -1.76
N LEU A 126 16.16 2.34 -0.76
CA LEU A 126 14.73 2.59 -0.97
C LEU A 126 14.48 3.88 -1.77
N ARG A 127 15.22 4.96 -1.48
CA ARG A 127 15.12 6.23 -2.23
C ARG A 127 15.52 6.02 -3.70
N LEU A 128 16.63 5.34 -3.95
CA LEU A 128 17.09 5.00 -5.29
C LEU A 128 16.08 4.12 -6.04
N LYS A 129 15.51 3.11 -5.36
CA LYS A 129 14.48 2.25 -5.94
C LYS A 129 13.24 3.06 -6.35
N ASN A 130 12.79 3.99 -5.51
CA ASN A 130 11.63 4.84 -5.83
C ASN A 130 11.92 5.75 -7.03
N GLN A 131 13.10 6.37 -7.08
CA GLN A 131 13.51 7.18 -8.23
C GLN A 131 13.57 6.33 -9.51
N TRP A 132 14.18 5.15 -9.44
CA TRP A 132 14.25 4.22 -10.56
C TRP A 132 12.86 3.80 -11.05
N GLN A 133 11.94 3.47 -10.15
CA GLN A 133 10.56 3.13 -10.50
C GLN A 133 9.84 4.29 -11.20
N ASN A 134 10.02 5.52 -10.73
CA ASN A 134 9.41 6.70 -11.36
C ASN A 134 9.96 6.92 -12.78
N HIS A 135 11.27 6.82 -12.96
CA HIS A 135 11.90 6.89 -14.28
C HIS A 135 11.42 5.77 -15.20
N GLN A 136 11.26 4.56 -14.67
CA GLN A 136 10.77 3.41 -15.41
C GLN A 136 9.31 3.62 -15.87
N LYS A 137 8.43 4.11 -14.98
CA LYS A 137 7.05 4.46 -15.34
C LYS A 137 7.00 5.53 -16.43
N ALA A 138 7.78 6.60 -16.29
CA ALA A 138 7.85 7.67 -17.28
C ALA A 138 8.36 7.17 -18.64
N LYS A 139 9.33 6.23 -18.64
CA LYS A 139 9.80 5.56 -19.86
C LYS A 139 8.70 4.72 -20.48
N GLU A 140 7.99 3.91 -19.70
CA GLU A 140 6.89 3.07 -20.17
C GLU A 140 5.74 3.89 -20.76
N GLU A 141 5.37 5.01 -20.13
CA GLU A 141 4.36 5.91 -20.68
C GLU A 141 4.76 6.49 -22.04
N LYS A 142 6.02 6.87 -22.22
CA LYS A 142 6.55 7.31 -23.52
C LYS A 142 6.47 6.17 -24.55
N ILE A 143 6.84 4.96 -24.17
CA ILE A 143 6.73 3.77 -25.04
C ILE A 143 5.28 3.52 -25.44
N ARG A 144 4.33 3.58 -24.49
CA ARG A 144 2.90 3.43 -24.77
C ARG A 144 2.38 4.48 -25.75
N LYS A 145 2.80 5.75 -25.59
CA LYS A 145 2.48 6.82 -26.54
C LYS A 145 3.01 6.53 -27.94
N ILE A 146 4.27 6.08 -28.04
CA ILE A 146 4.86 5.70 -29.33
C ILE A 146 4.08 4.54 -29.97
N GLN A 147 3.81 3.47 -29.22
CA GLN A 147 3.05 2.32 -29.71
C GLN A 147 1.64 2.72 -30.17
N HIS A 148 0.94 3.55 -29.39
CA HIS A 148 -0.36 4.08 -29.77
C HIS A 148 -0.29 4.89 -31.08
N ASN A 149 0.70 5.78 -31.20
CA ASN A 149 0.91 6.56 -32.41
C ASN A 149 1.24 5.66 -33.62
N CYS A 150 2.06 4.62 -33.43
CA CYS A 150 2.34 3.62 -34.46
C CYS A 150 1.05 2.92 -34.90
N ALA A 151 0.22 2.45 -33.96
CA ALA A 151 -1.05 1.79 -34.28
C ALA A 151 -2.03 2.73 -35.01
N LEU A 152 -2.12 4.00 -34.59
CA LEU A 152 -2.91 5.03 -35.27
C LEU A 152 -2.40 5.30 -36.68
N MET A 153 -1.08 5.44 -36.86
CA MET A 153 -0.47 5.68 -38.17
C MET A 153 -0.70 4.48 -39.10
N LEU A 154 -0.51 3.25 -38.61
CA LEU A 154 -0.80 2.03 -39.37
C LEU A 154 -2.27 1.98 -39.80
N ARG A 155 -3.20 2.28 -38.89
CA ARG A 155 -4.64 2.33 -39.22
C ARG A 155 -4.94 3.38 -40.31
N LYS A 156 -4.35 4.58 -40.20
CA LYS A 156 -4.48 5.64 -41.22
C LYS A 156 -3.90 5.21 -42.57
N LEU A 157 -2.74 4.56 -42.57
CA LEU A 157 -2.11 4.04 -43.78
C LEU A 157 -2.96 2.95 -44.45
N ILE A 158 -3.53 2.02 -43.68
CA ILE A 158 -4.45 1.00 -44.19
C ILE A 158 -5.70 1.66 -44.80
N ALA A 159 -6.29 2.66 -44.13
CA ALA A 159 -7.44 3.38 -44.66
C ALA A 159 -7.11 4.13 -45.96
N LYS A 160 -5.95 4.82 -46.03
CA LYS A 160 -5.49 5.46 -47.26
C LYS A 160 -5.21 4.47 -48.39
N ARG A 161 -4.70 3.28 -48.07
CA ARG A 161 -4.44 2.21 -49.05
C ARG A 161 -5.73 1.73 -49.71
N LYS A 162 -6.84 1.65 -48.96
CA LYS A 162 -8.15 1.27 -49.53
C LYS A 162 -8.56 2.24 -50.66
N ASN A 163 -8.30 3.53 -50.49
CA ASN A 163 -8.62 4.57 -51.47
C ASN A 163 -7.35 5.21 -52.05
N CYS A 164 -6.39 4.38 -52.51
CA CYS A 164 -5.07 4.84 -52.97
C CYS A 164 -5.13 5.87 -54.11
N MET A 165 -6.13 5.76 -54.99
CA MET A 165 -6.34 6.65 -56.13
C MET A 165 -7.12 7.92 -55.78
N GLY A 166 -7.57 8.09 -54.52
CA GLY A 166 -8.31 9.27 -54.07
C GLY A 166 -9.67 9.49 -54.75
N LYS A 167 -10.22 8.47 -55.42
CA LYS A 167 -11.51 8.57 -56.11
C LYS A 167 -12.63 8.67 -55.08
N LEU A 168 -13.56 9.59 -55.31
CA LEU A 168 -14.81 9.67 -54.54
C LEU A 168 -15.67 8.45 -54.88
N GLU A 169 -15.90 7.58 -53.91
CA GLU A 169 -16.79 6.44 -54.06
C GLU A 169 -18.25 6.92 -54.03
N ARG A 170 -19.06 6.43 -54.97
CA ARG A 170 -20.50 6.68 -54.95
C ARG A 170 -21.13 5.91 -53.79
N ARG A 171 -22.17 6.50 -53.20
CA ARG A 171 -22.90 5.94 -52.07
C ARG A 171 -23.68 4.68 -52.47
N ASP A 172 -23.36 3.54 -51.85
CA ASP A 172 -24.07 2.27 -52.07
C ASP A 172 -25.18 2.09 -51.02
N ILE A 173 -26.42 2.49 -51.36
CA ILE A 173 -27.57 2.48 -50.43
C ILE A 173 -27.79 1.08 -49.84
N ILE A 174 -27.76 0.04 -50.66
CA ILE A 174 -28.00 -1.35 -50.21
C ILE A 174 -26.96 -1.78 -49.17
N LYS A 175 -25.68 -1.43 -49.37
CA LYS A 175 -24.63 -1.79 -48.41
C LYS A 175 -24.80 -1.03 -47.09
N GLU A 176 -25.16 0.24 -47.14
CA GLU A 176 -25.38 1.02 -45.92
C GLU A 176 -26.54 0.52 -45.08
N TYR A 177 -27.66 0.10 -45.69
CA TYR A 177 -28.78 -0.47 -44.95
C TYR A 177 -28.51 -1.89 -44.45
N ASN A 178 -27.54 -2.61 -45.04
CA ASN A 178 -27.08 -3.91 -44.53
C ASN A 178 -26.14 -3.76 -43.31
N ASP A 179 -25.40 -2.65 -43.21
CA ASP A 179 -24.47 -2.39 -42.09
C ASP A 179 -25.14 -1.54 -41.01
N PHE A 180 -25.43 -2.12 -39.83
CA PHE A 180 -25.99 -1.37 -38.69
C PHE A 180 -25.05 -0.29 -38.12
N SER A 181 -23.74 -0.39 -38.38
CA SER A 181 -22.78 0.66 -38.03
C SER A 181 -22.70 1.78 -39.06
N SER A 182 -23.50 1.73 -40.13
CA SER A 182 -23.53 2.76 -41.16
C SER A 182 -24.10 4.07 -40.63
N GLN A 183 -23.88 5.14 -41.40
CA GLN A 183 -24.37 6.48 -41.09
C GLN A 183 -25.90 6.57 -41.03
N VAL A 184 -26.63 5.65 -41.67
CA VAL A 184 -28.10 5.62 -41.68
C VAL A 184 -28.66 5.32 -40.28
N TYR A 185 -28.07 4.34 -39.60
CA TYR A 185 -28.51 3.90 -38.28
C TYR A 185 -27.72 4.56 -37.14
N ALA A 186 -26.41 4.77 -37.34
CA ALA A 186 -25.50 5.33 -36.34
C ALA A 186 -24.79 6.58 -36.92
N PRO A 187 -25.50 7.70 -37.09
CA PRO A 187 -24.92 8.92 -37.63
C PRO A 187 -23.83 9.47 -36.69
N LEU A 188 -22.68 9.85 -37.26
CA LEU A 188 -21.64 10.54 -36.50
C LEU A 188 -22.04 11.99 -36.25
N SER A 189 -21.89 12.47 -35.01
CA SER A 189 -22.25 13.84 -34.60
C SER A 189 -21.63 14.94 -35.46
N ARG A 190 -20.42 14.72 -36.00
CA ARG A 190 -19.75 15.67 -36.92
C ARG A 190 -20.49 15.93 -38.23
N ILE A 191 -21.47 15.10 -38.59
CA ILE A 191 -22.33 15.28 -39.77
C ILE A 191 -23.46 16.28 -39.46
N GLY A 192 -23.77 16.51 -38.18
CA GLY A 192 -24.84 17.40 -37.74
C GLY A 192 -26.24 16.77 -37.80
N PHE A 193 -26.34 15.47 -38.11
CA PHE A 193 -27.61 14.74 -38.08
C PHE A 193 -27.82 14.11 -36.71
N PHE A 194 -28.84 14.59 -36.01
CA PHE A 194 -29.25 14.08 -34.70
C PHE A 194 -30.71 13.62 -34.83
N PRO A 195 -30.98 12.30 -34.81
CA PRO A 195 -32.31 11.77 -35.07
C PRO A 195 -33.35 12.26 -34.05
N ASP A 196 -32.93 12.46 -32.80
CA ASP A 196 -33.83 12.84 -31.70
C ASP A 196 -34.13 14.35 -31.63
N SER A 197 -33.41 15.18 -32.40
CA SER A 197 -33.52 16.64 -32.34
C SER A 197 -34.92 17.15 -32.69
N SER A 198 -35.63 16.47 -33.58
CA SER A 198 -36.98 16.85 -34.02
C SER A 198 -38.09 16.01 -33.39
N SER A 199 -37.79 15.16 -32.41
CA SER A 199 -38.78 14.28 -31.77
C SER A 199 -39.95 15.05 -31.16
N ASP A 200 -39.69 16.22 -30.57
CA ASP A 200 -40.71 17.08 -29.97
C ASP A 200 -41.68 17.70 -30.98
N TYR A 201 -41.26 17.93 -32.23
CA TYR A 201 -42.13 18.49 -33.28
C TYR A 201 -43.22 17.51 -33.74
N TYR A 202 -42.94 16.22 -33.64
CA TYR A 202 -43.89 15.16 -34.04
C TYR A 202 -44.69 14.61 -32.86
N ALA A 203 -44.44 15.09 -31.63
CA ALA A 203 -45.24 14.76 -30.46
C ALA A 203 -46.62 15.45 -30.58
N ALA A 204 -47.61 14.71 -31.07
CA ALA A 204 -48.98 15.19 -31.22
C ALA A 204 -49.68 15.39 -29.87
N LYS A 205 -49.40 16.51 -29.20
CA LYS A 205 -50.08 16.95 -27.97
C LYS A 205 -51.35 17.73 -28.34
N ASN A 206 -52.37 17.01 -28.77
CA ASN A 206 -53.64 17.61 -29.16
C ASN A 206 -54.68 17.43 -28.04
N PHE A 207 -55.45 18.48 -27.76
CA PHE A 207 -56.61 18.44 -26.84
C PHE A 207 -57.54 17.27 -27.17
N TYR A 208 -57.75 17.08 -28.47
CA TYR A 208 -58.56 16.03 -29.08
C TYR A 208 -58.12 14.59 -28.76
N LEU A 209 -56.83 14.33 -28.55
CA LEU A 209 -56.33 12.98 -28.27
C LEU A 209 -56.12 12.73 -26.77
N ASN A 210 -55.91 13.80 -25.98
CA ASN A 210 -55.57 13.71 -24.57
C ASN A 210 -56.78 13.77 -23.63
N THR A 211 -57.94 14.24 -24.12
CA THR A 211 -59.13 14.48 -23.30
C THR A 211 -60.31 13.71 -23.87
N PHE A 212 -61.12 13.10 -23.00
CA PHE A 212 -62.34 12.41 -23.42
C PHE A 212 -63.30 13.31 -24.20
N ALA A 213 -63.52 14.55 -23.74
CA ALA A 213 -64.34 15.54 -24.43
C ALA A 213 -63.83 15.81 -25.86
N GLY A 214 -62.51 15.94 -26.02
CA GLY A 214 -61.89 16.14 -27.33
C GLY A 214 -62.00 14.92 -28.26
N LEU A 215 -62.03 13.69 -27.71
CA LEU A 215 -62.28 12.49 -28.51
C LEU A 215 -63.72 12.46 -29.03
N CYS A 216 -64.70 12.88 -28.23
CA CYS A 216 -66.09 13.00 -28.66
C CYS A 216 -66.23 14.06 -29.77
N GLU A 217 -65.58 15.22 -29.63
CA GLU A 217 -65.55 16.25 -30.69
C GLU A 217 -64.92 15.73 -31.99
N LEU A 218 -63.86 14.92 -31.90
CA LEU A 218 -63.29 14.25 -33.07
C LEU A 218 -64.27 13.27 -33.70
N GLU A 219 -64.94 12.46 -32.89
CA GLU A 219 -65.94 11.49 -33.35
C GLU A 219 -67.07 12.18 -34.11
N GLU A 220 -67.52 13.34 -33.60
CA GLU A 220 -68.54 14.17 -34.24
C GLU A 220 -68.04 14.84 -35.54
N SER A 221 -66.75 15.17 -35.61
CA SER A 221 -66.13 15.75 -36.81
C SER A 221 -65.93 14.75 -37.96
N LEU A 222 -65.89 13.44 -37.63
CA LEU A 222 -65.83 12.37 -38.61
C LEU A 222 -67.20 12.19 -39.26
N GLN A 223 -67.22 12.00 -40.58
CA GLN A 223 -68.45 11.69 -41.29
C GLN A 223 -69.08 10.41 -40.71
N HIS A 224 -70.40 10.42 -40.52
CA HIS A 224 -71.15 9.26 -40.01
C HIS A 224 -70.94 7.98 -40.83
N SER A 225 -70.48 8.09 -42.09
CA SER A 225 -70.10 6.96 -42.94
C SER A 225 -68.87 6.18 -42.45
N VAL A 226 -68.03 6.79 -41.62
CA VAL A 226 -66.81 6.21 -41.03
C VAL A 226 -67.10 5.58 -39.67
N SER A 227 -67.99 6.19 -38.87
CA SER A 227 -68.37 5.69 -37.54
C SER A 227 -69.45 4.61 -37.58
N GLN A 228 -70.35 4.64 -38.57
CA GLN A 228 -71.36 3.61 -38.74
C GLN A 228 -70.89 2.50 -39.69
N ILE A 229 -70.91 1.26 -39.20
CA ILE A 229 -70.66 0.09 -40.03
C ILE A 229 -71.78 -0.03 -41.06
N LYS A 230 -71.46 0.18 -42.34
CA LYS A 230 -72.37 -0.15 -43.44
C LYS A 230 -72.44 -1.66 -43.59
N ILE A 231 -73.36 -2.30 -42.87
CA ILE A 231 -73.72 -3.69 -43.11
C ILE A 231 -74.49 -3.76 -44.43
N THR A 232 -73.75 -4.02 -45.51
CA THR A 232 -74.38 -4.36 -46.78
C THR A 232 -74.78 -5.83 -46.74
N ALA A 233 -76.08 -6.11 -46.84
CA ALA A 233 -76.53 -7.47 -47.05
C ALA A 233 -75.91 -8.02 -48.35
N PRO A 234 -75.43 -9.28 -48.38
CA PRO A 234 -74.85 -9.87 -49.57
C PRO A 234 -75.86 -9.78 -50.72
N LYS A 235 -75.45 -9.18 -51.84
CA LYS A 235 -76.29 -9.13 -53.05
C LYS A 235 -76.58 -10.58 -53.49
N PRO A 236 -77.82 -10.92 -53.90
CA PRO A 236 -78.13 -12.27 -54.33
C PRO A 236 -77.16 -12.71 -55.45
N LYS A 237 -76.61 -13.93 -55.31
CA LYS A 237 -75.62 -14.55 -56.23
C LYS A 237 -76.18 -14.71 -57.65
N CYS A 238 -77.52 -14.71 -57.78
CA CYS A 238 -78.25 -14.92 -59.02
C CYS A 238 -79.05 -13.66 -59.45
N THR A 239 -79.12 -13.38 -60.75
CA THR A 239 -80.03 -12.37 -61.30
C THR A 239 -81.48 -12.87 -61.26
N LYS A 240 -82.48 -11.96 -61.33
CA LYS A 240 -83.91 -12.34 -61.40
C LYS A 240 -84.24 -13.30 -62.56
N SER A 241 -83.37 -13.35 -63.57
CA SER A 241 -83.43 -14.22 -64.76
C SER A 241 -82.71 -15.57 -64.60
N GLY A 242 -82.21 -15.92 -63.42
CA GLY A 242 -81.61 -17.25 -63.15
C GLY A 242 -80.11 -17.39 -63.48
N TYR A 243 -79.44 -16.32 -63.92
CA TYR A 243 -78.01 -16.36 -64.25
C TYR A 243 -77.11 -15.98 -63.06
N ILE A 244 -76.04 -16.75 -62.85
CA ILE A 244 -75.03 -16.48 -61.81
C ILE A 244 -74.20 -15.24 -62.20
N ARG A 245 -74.11 -14.25 -61.30
CA ARG A 245 -73.30 -13.04 -61.50
C ARG A 245 -71.80 -13.38 -61.52
N LYS A 246 -71.01 -12.65 -62.30
CA LYS A 246 -69.56 -12.89 -62.45
C LYS A 246 -68.81 -13.01 -61.11
N SER A 247 -69.14 -12.18 -60.13
CA SER A 247 -68.52 -12.21 -58.79
C SER A 247 -68.78 -13.50 -58.02
N ALA A 248 -69.89 -14.20 -58.29
CA ALA A 248 -70.31 -15.43 -57.60
C ALA A 248 -69.92 -16.72 -58.36
N ARG A 249 -69.30 -16.61 -59.54
CA ARG A 249 -68.90 -17.79 -60.35
C ARG A 249 -67.78 -18.57 -59.70
N LEU A 250 -66.79 -17.88 -59.12
CA LEU A 250 -65.66 -18.53 -58.44
C LEU A 250 -66.15 -19.37 -57.25
N GLU A 251 -67.06 -18.82 -56.44
CA GLU A 251 -67.67 -19.54 -55.32
C GLU A 251 -68.50 -20.74 -55.78
N ALA A 252 -69.31 -20.60 -56.83
CA ALA A 252 -70.10 -21.73 -57.37
C ALA A 252 -69.20 -22.86 -57.90
N VAL A 253 -68.05 -22.51 -58.50
CA VAL A 253 -67.05 -23.49 -58.95
C VAL A 253 -66.36 -24.14 -57.75
N LEU A 254 -65.98 -23.37 -56.73
CA LEU A 254 -65.41 -23.92 -55.50
C LEU A 254 -66.40 -24.83 -54.75
N GLU A 255 -67.69 -24.47 -54.71
CA GLU A 255 -68.77 -25.30 -54.14
C GLU A 255 -68.96 -26.61 -54.93
N GLN A 256 -68.77 -26.60 -56.26
CA GLN A 256 -68.78 -27.82 -57.09
C GLN A 256 -67.53 -28.69 -56.91
N VAL A 257 -66.38 -28.09 -56.62
CA VAL A 257 -65.09 -28.80 -56.44
C VAL A 257 -64.94 -29.37 -55.03
N HIS A 258 -65.60 -28.78 -54.04
CA HIS A 258 -65.59 -29.25 -52.65
C HIS A 258 -66.77 -30.17 -52.28
N GLN A 259 -67.64 -30.51 -53.23
CA GLN A 259 -68.59 -31.63 -53.15
C GLN A 259 -67.92 -32.93 -53.58
#